data_AF-A0A117MER8-F1
#
_entry.id   AF-A0A117MER8-F1
#
_cell.length_a   1.000
_cell.length_b   1.000
_cell.length_c   1.000
_cell.angle_alpha   90.00
_cell.angle_beta   90.00
_cell.angle_gamma   90.00
#
_symmetry.space_group_name_H-M   'P 1'
#
loop_
_entity.id
_entity.type
_entity.pdbx_description
1 polymer ?
#
loop_
_entity_poly.entity_id
_entity_poly.type
_entity_poly.pdbx_seq_one_letter_code
_entity_poly.pdbx_strand_id
1 'polypeptide(L)' 'MVTAGFHPEHGITFLIRRANPGDIPAIVPLEVKAFTDPWGESGIREAMEMYLSSFFVAV' A
#
# COMPACT_ATOMS: atom_id res chain seq x y z
N MET A 1 -0.51 2.72 -15.86
CA MET A 1 -1.69 2.46 -15.00
C MET A 1 -2.18 1.08 -15.38
N VAL A 2 -2.02 0.09 -14.50
CA VAL A 2 -2.48 -1.29 -14.77
C VAL A 2 -3.84 -1.41 -14.10
N THR A 3 -4.89 -1.31 -14.90
CA THR A 3 -6.27 -1.52 -14.41
C THR A 3 -6.48 -3.03 -14.33
N ALA A 4 -6.41 -3.61 -13.14
CA ALA A 4 -6.80 -5.00 -12.94
C ALA A 4 -8.27 -5.15 -13.37
N GLY A 5 -8.56 -6.10 -14.25
CA GLY A 5 -9.90 -6.34 -14.78
C GLY A 5 -10.90 -6.59 -13.66
N PHE A 6 -11.97 -5.80 -13.65
CA PHE A 6 -13.00 -5.82 -12.62
C PHE A 6 -14.05 -6.90 -12.91
N HIS A 7 -14.35 -7.75 -11.91
CA HIS A 7 -15.54 -8.60 -11.89
C HIS A 7 -16.62 -7.93 -11.01
N PRO A 8 -17.86 -7.74 -11.50
CA PRO A 8 -18.93 -6.99 -10.82
C PRO A 8 -19.41 -7.54 -9.47
N GLU A 9 -18.99 -8.75 -9.12
CA GLU A 9 -19.46 -9.48 -7.94
C GLU A 9 -18.77 -9.02 -6.65
N HIS A 10 -17.70 -8.23 -6.76
CA HIS A 10 -16.99 -7.63 -5.64
C HIS A 10 -17.29 -6.12 -5.61
N GLY A 11 -18.32 -5.72 -4.86
CA GLY A 11 -18.99 -4.41 -4.91
C GLY A 11 -18.20 -3.16 -4.48
N ILE A 12 -16.86 -3.13 -4.60
CA ILE A 12 -16.08 -1.91 -4.34
C ILE A 12 -15.04 -1.71 -5.44
N THR A 13 -15.09 -0.54 -6.08
CA THR A 13 -14.09 -0.11 -7.06
C THR A 13 -12.92 0.53 -6.33
N PHE A 14 -11.73 -0.02 -6.54
CA PHE A 14 -10.47 0.55 -6.07
C PHE A 14 -9.54 0.82 -7.25
N LEU A 15 -8.83 1.94 -7.21
CA LEU A 15 -7.75 2.20 -8.16
C LEU A 15 -6.43 1.77 -7.52
N ILE A 16 -5.73 0.84 -8.16
CA ILE A 16 -4.39 0.43 -7.72
C ILE A 16 -3.35 1.30 -8.42
N ARG A 17 -2.48 1.94 -7.64
CA ARG A 17 -1.33 2.70 -8.16
C ARG A 17 -0.04 2.36 -7.42
N ARG A 18 1.10 2.72 -8.00
CA ARG A 18 2.39 2.67 -7.30
C ARG A 18 2.32 3.56 -6.06
N ALA A 19 2.91 3.07 -4.97
CA ALA A 19 3.01 3.83 -3.74
C ALA A 19 4.01 4.99 -3.89
N ASN A 20 3.81 6.01 -3.08
CA ASN A 20 4.72 7.14 -2.91
C ASN A 20 5.12 7.23 -1.43
N PRO A 21 6.32 7.73 -1.08
CA PRO A 21 6.70 7.96 0.32
C PRO A 21 5.71 8.85 1.11
N GLY A 22 4.94 9.70 0.44
CA GLY A 22 3.85 10.48 1.04
C GLY A 22 2.65 9.63 1.50
N ASP A 23 2.54 8.38 1.06
CA ASP A 23 1.49 7.44 1.51
C ASP A 23 1.82 6.79 2.86
N ILE A 24 3.08 6.86 3.33
CA ILE A 24 3.54 6.20 4.56
C ILE A 24 2.67 6.52 5.80
N PRO A 25 2.26 7.79 6.06
CA PRO A 25 1.40 8.10 7.20
C PRO A 25 0.04 7.40 7.16
N ALA A 26 -0.46 7.04 5.96
CA ALA A 26 -1.69 6.27 5.79
C ALA A 26 -1.46 4.76 5.87
N ILE A 27 -0.27 4.27 5.52
CA ILE A 27 0.09 2.84 5.57
C ILE A 27 0.36 2.39 7.01
N VAL A 28 1.09 3.17 7.80
CA VAL A 28 1.50 2.78 9.17
C VAL A 28 0.31 2.37 10.07
N PRO A 29 -0.81 3.13 10.13
CA PRO A 29 -1.97 2.71 10.93
C PRO A 29 -2.62 1.40 10.44
N LEU A 30 -2.58 1.14 9.13
CA LEU A 30 -3.10 -0.10 8.54
C LEU A 30 -2.21 -1.28 8.93
N GLU A 31 -0.89 -1.09 8.87
CA GLU A 31 0.08 -2.11 9.26
C GLU A 31 -0.07 -2.50 10.73
N VAL A 32 -0.14 -1.51 11.64
CA VAL A 32 -0.32 -1.73 13.08
C VAL A 32 -1.60 -2.51 13.40
N LYS A 33 -2.66 -2.33 12.60
CA LYS A 33 -3.92 -3.06 12.77
C LYS A 33 -3.86 -4.47 12.19
N ALA A 34 -3.16 -4.66 11.07
CA ALA A 34 -3.19 -5.89 10.29
C ALA A 34 -2.12 -6.91 10.69
N PHE A 35 -0.98 -6.47 11.22
CA PHE A 35 0.17 -7.31 11.50
C PHE A 35 0.50 -7.34 12.99
N THR A 36 0.93 -8.51 13.47
CA THR A 36 1.35 -8.71 14.86
C THR A 36 2.68 -8.03 15.17
N ASP A 37 3.56 -7.89 14.17
CA ASP A 37 4.88 -7.25 14.27
C ASP A 37 5.00 -6.18 13.17
N PRO A 38 4.48 -4.96 13.40
CA PRO A 38 4.54 -3.89 12.42
C PRO A 38 5.95 -3.30 12.32
N TRP A 39 6.41 -3.01 11.10
CA TRP A 39 7.71 -2.37 10.86
C TRP A 39 7.72 -0.90 11.29
N GLY A 40 6.55 -0.26 11.29
CA GLY A 40 6.41 1.15 11.62
C GLY A 40 6.97 2.07 10.54
N GLU A 41 6.99 3.37 10.84
CA GLU A 41 7.35 4.39 9.84
C GLU A 41 8.76 4.23 9.29
N SER A 42 9.75 4.01 10.17
CA SER A 42 11.16 3.90 9.77
C SER A 42 11.41 2.69 8.88
N GLY A 43 10.82 1.53 9.21
CA GLY A 43 11.01 0.30 8.43
C GLY A 43 10.35 0.37 7.06
N ILE A 44 9.12 0.92 6.99
CA ILE A 44 8.45 1.13 5.70
C ILE A 44 9.22 2.13 4.84
N ARG A 45 9.74 3.22 5.43
CA ARG A 45 10.54 4.22 4.73
C ARG A 45 11.80 3.61 4.13
N GLU A 46 12.57 2.86 4.93
CA GLU A 46 13.79 2.18 4.47
C GLU A 46 13.48 1.18 3.35
N ALA A 47 12.41 0.39 3.49
CA ALA A 47 11.99 -0.55 2.46
C ALA A 47 11.57 0.14 1.15
N MET A 48 10.88 1.29 1.24
CA MET A 48 10.54 2.10 0.07
C MET A 48 11.75 2.73 -0.59
N GLU A 49 12.77 3.15 0.16
CA GLU A 49 14.02 3.68 -0.42
C GLU A 49 14.75 2.64 -1.27
N MET A 50 14.74 1.37 -0.85
CA MET A 50 15.40 0.29 -1.60
C MET A 50 14.52 -0.30 -2.72
N TYR A 51 13.20 -0.39 -2.50
CA TYR A 51 12.31 -1.20 -3.35
C TYR A 51 10.99 -0.50 -3.70
N LEU A 52 10.97 0.83 -3.89
CA LEU A 52 9.74 1.60 -4.17
C LEU A 52 8.89 1.01 -5.29
N SER A 53 9.51 0.47 -6.34
CA SER A 53 8.81 -0.12 -7.48
C SER A 53 7.99 -1.37 -7.14
N SER A 54 8.17 -1.95 -5.96
CA SER A 54 7.47 -3.13 -5.47
C SER A 54 6.23 -2.79 -4.63
N PHE A 55 6.04 -1.51 -4.26
CA PHE A 55 4.92 -1.08 -3.41
C PHE A 55 3.76 -0.54 -4.24
N PHE A 56 2.54 -0.96 -3.87
CA PHE A 56 1.28 -0.52 -4.47
C PHE A 56 0.28 -0.18 -3.37
N VAL A 57 -0.58 0.80 -3.64
CA VAL A 57 -1.67 1.21 -2.76
C VAL A 57 -2.99 1.14 -3.53
N ALA A 58 -4.05 0.75 -2.82
CA ALA A 58 -5.42 0.88 -3.29
C ALA A 58 -5.97 2.22 -2.80
N VAL A 59 -6.48 3.05 -3.71
CA VAL A 59 -7.16 4.32 -3.44
C VAL A 59 -8.63 4.27 -3.87
#